data_AF-A0A5C7PGZ9-F1
#
_entry.id   AF-A0A5C7PGZ9-F1
#
_cell.length_a   1.000
_cell.length_b   1.000
_cell.length_c   1.000
_cell.angle_alpha   90.00
_cell.angle_beta   90.00
_cell.angle_gamma   90.00
#
_symmetry.space_group_name_H-M   'P 1'
#
loop_
_entity.id
_entity.type
_entity.pdbx_description
1 polymer ?
#
loop_
_entity_poly.entity_id
_entity_poly.type
_entity_poly.pdbx_seq_one_letter_code
_entity_poly.pdbx_strand_id
1 'polypeptide(L)'
;MEETVERQRAISAPKIYRAIAEAKRRIGTVGKNGKVTEYGNYEYRRFDDILNAVSPLLDEYGIVVVPKVVDASERLDGKKHIVRVRVRYTWYAEDGSRIVAVTEGEAFDMGDKARTKAQTVAYRIVLAQVLNIAYDEMRDPESGPQHRNTPDNPEVLRRVIGRVSRCTDTETLNALLQYVALCASGQGPAGEVLSQAQVKELRKYFGDAGDRCRLPDKHMLQLFEEIDSIAREPFTERNLPKFEAEPIRFAELDLLLSQATRKADRDRAVMTAMQSRNLRHITVEEFGELFAKHFPAGVSGEENAVGAIVAQAVQSTTIDELASHTRSIDGMRLHGKIDEKVAEYILGMFAKKIRLMQEQRAKGATDANGG
;
A
#
# COMPACT_ATOMS: atom_id res chain seq x y z
N MET A 1 61.37 -11.25 52.92
CA MET A 1 60.12 -11.36 53.71
C MET A 1 59.04 -10.39 53.24
N GLU A 2 59.40 -9.27 52.59
CA GLU A 2 58.44 -8.37 51.91
C GLU A 2 57.91 -8.92 50.57
N GLU A 3 58.74 -9.63 49.80
CA GLU A 3 58.38 -10.15 48.47
C GLU A 3 57.31 -11.26 48.46
N THR A 4 56.97 -11.82 49.63
CA THR A 4 56.03 -12.95 49.75
C THR A 4 54.62 -12.49 50.14
N VAL A 5 54.46 -11.27 50.67
CA VAL A 5 53.14 -10.72 51.04
C VAL A 5 52.39 -10.20 49.80
N GLU A 6 53.08 -9.80 48.73
CA GLU A 6 52.46 -9.30 47.49
C GLU A 6 51.94 -10.39 46.55
N ARG A 7 52.43 -11.64 46.68
CA ARG A 7 52.02 -12.75 45.79
C ARG A 7 50.76 -13.50 46.21
N GLN A 8 50.13 -13.12 47.32
CA GLN A 8 48.95 -13.79 47.87
C GLN A 8 47.70 -12.89 47.98
N ARG A 9 47.54 -11.90 47.10
CA ARG A 9 46.17 -11.51 46.73
C ARG A 9 45.60 -12.63 45.86
N ALA A 10 44.84 -13.53 46.48
CA ALA A 10 44.00 -14.48 45.76
C ALA A 10 43.33 -13.75 44.60
N ILE A 11 43.55 -14.20 43.37
CA ILE A 11 42.87 -13.68 42.18
C ILE A 11 41.41 -14.10 42.31
N SER A 12 40.66 -13.36 43.12
CA SER A 12 39.21 -13.41 43.19
C SER A 12 38.70 -13.09 41.79
N ALA A 13 37.83 -13.93 41.24
CA ALA A 13 37.16 -13.61 39.99
C ALA A 13 36.52 -12.21 40.08
N PRO A 14 36.68 -11.33 39.07
CA PRO A 14 36.15 -9.97 39.13
C PRO A 14 34.63 -9.99 39.35
N LYS A 15 34.14 -9.32 40.40
CA LYS A 15 32.71 -9.36 40.77
C LYS A 15 31.80 -8.79 39.69
N ILE A 16 32.26 -7.83 38.90
CA ILE A 16 31.45 -7.12 37.89
C ILE A 16 30.75 -8.07 36.90
N TYR A 17 31.43 -9.13 36.45
CA TYR A 17 30.85 -10.05 35.48
C TYR A 17 29.69 -10.84 36.09
N ARG A 18 29.85 -11.28 37.34
CA ARG A 18 28.79 -11.98 38.08
C ARG A 18 27.63 -11.03 38.37
N ALA A 19 27.92 -9.83 38.86
CA ALA A 19 26.90 -8.82 39.18
C ALA A 19 26.02 -8.50 37.96
N ILE A 20 26.63 -8.24 36.79
CA ILE A 20 25.89 -7.99 35.54
C ILE A 20 25.07 -9.22 35.12
N ALA A 21 25.62 -10.42 35.24
CA ALA A 21 24.91 -11.64 34.90
C ALA A 21 23.67 -11.89 35.80
N GLU A 22 23.78 -11.61 37.10
CA GLU A 22 22.64 -11.68 38.03
C GLU A 22 21.59 -10.61 37.73
N ALA A 23 22.02 -9.37 37.50
CA ALA A 23 21.11 -8.27 37.14
C ALA A 23 20.33 -8.64 35.86
N LYS A 24 21.03 -9.06 34.80
CA LYS A 24 20.41 -9.48 33.54
C LYS A 24 19.38 -10.60 33.74
N ARG A 25 19.68 -11.63 34.54
CA ARG A 25 18.76 -12.75 34.77
C ARG A 25 17.40 -12.33 35.33
N ARG A 26 17.34 -11.21 36.03
CA ARG A 26 16.13 -10.70 36.70
C ARG A 26 15.40 -9.63 35.90
N ILE A 27 16.00 -9.14 34.81
CA ILE A 27 15.33 -8.19 33.91
C ILE A 27 14.40 -8.99 32.99
N GLY A 28 13.10 -8.75 33.14
CA GLY A 28 12.08 -9.24 32.21
C GLY A 28 12.00 -8.39 30.93
N THR A 29 11.06 -8.72 30.05
CA THR A 29 10.80 -7.95 28.82
C THR A 29 10.31 -6.53 29.14
N VAL A 30 10.83 -5.52 28.44
CA VAL A 30 10.39 -4.12 28.56
C VAL A 30 9.66 -3.70 27.28
N GLY A 31 8.35 -3.48 27.38
CA GLY A 31 7.46 -3.09 26.29
C GLY A 31 7.58 -1.61 25.85
N LYS A 32 6.86 -1.23 24.78
CA LYS A 32 6.76 0.15 24.28
C LYS A 32 5.55 0.86 24.92
N ASN A 33 5.76 1.62 25.99
CA ASN A 33 4.67 2.37 26.62
C ASN A 33 4.62 3.85 26.19
N GLY A 34 5.54 4.31 25.33
CA GLY A 34 5.62 5.69 24.83
C GLY A 34 5.04 5.81 23.42
N LYS A 35 4.33 6.90 23.14
CA LYS A 35 3.81 7.24 21.80
C LYS A 35 4.17 8.69 21.47
N VAL A 36 4.76 8.93 20.31
CA VAL A 36 4.89 10.27 19.73
C VAL A 36 3.77 10.43 18.70
N THR A 37 2.98 11.50 18.81
CA THR A 37 1.87 11.81 17.88
C THR A 37 2.13 13.03 17.01
N GLU A 38 3.09 13.88 17.40
CA GLU A 38 3.28 15.21 16.81
C GLU A 38 4.14 15.20 15.52
N TYR A 39 4.99 14.19 15.32
CA TYR A 39 5.94 14.12 14.19
C TYR A 39 5.97 12.75 13.51
N GLY A 40 4.82 12.07 13.48
CA GLY A 40 4.67 10.68 13.02
C GLY A 40 4.32 9.76 14.19
N ASN A 41 3.28 8.94 14.01
CA ASN A 41 2.83 7.99 15.02
C ASN A 41 3.85 6.86 15.18
N TYR A 42 4.81 7.02 16.07
CA TYR A 42 5.72 5.94 16.44
C TYR A 42 5.71 5.68 17.94
N GLU A 43 5.73 4.41 18.28
CA GLU A 43 5.83 3.94 19.65
C GLU A 43 7.30 3.71 20.01
N TYR A 44 7.71 4.20 21.17
CA TYR A 44 9.07 4.08 21.67
C TYR A 44 9.07 3.60 23.12
N ARG A 45 10.17 2.94 23.52
CA ARG A 45 10.39 2.59 24.92
C ARG A 45 10.75 3.86 25.67
N ARG A 46 9.94 4.22 26.67
CA ARG A 46 10.26 5.37 27.51
C ARG A 46 11.54 5.03 28.25
N PHE A 47 12.40 6.02 28.39
CA PHE A 47 13.62 5.85 29.17
C PHE A 47 13.30 5.44 30.61
N ASP A 48 12.19 5.95 31.15
CA ASP A 48 11.67 5.64 32.47
C ASP A 48 11.30 4.15 32.64
N ASP A 49 10.75 3.49 31.60
CA ASP A 49 10.42 2.06 31.66
C ASP A 49 11.69 1.21 31.85
N ILE A 50 12.76 1.58 31.16
CA ILE A 50 14.06 0.91 31.25
C ILE A 50 14.70 1.18 32.62
N LEU A 51 14.67 2.43 33.11
CA LEU A 51 15.21 2.75 34.42
C LEU A 51 14.47 2.04 35.55
N ASN A 52 13.14 1.99 35.50
CA ASN A 52 12.35 1.31 36.53
C ASN A 52 12.64 -0.19 36.60
N ALA A 53 12.94 -0.82 35.46
CA ALA A 53 13.34 -2.23 35.40
C ALA A 53 14.80 -2.46 35.85
N VAL A 54 15.70 -1.51 35.58
CA VAL A 54 17.15 -1.71 35.73
C VAL A 54 17.67 -1.18 37.08
N SER A 55 17.30 0.03 37.49
CA SER A 55 17.88 0.71 38.65
C SER A 55 17.83 -0.12 39.94
N PRO A 56 16.70 -0.76 40.31
CA PRO A 56 16.65 -1.57 41.53
C PRO A 56 17.65 -2.74 41.53
N LEU A 57 17.94 -3.31 40.36
CA LEU A 57 18.87 -4.42 40.22
C LEU A 57 20.33 -3.95 40.23
N LEU A 58 20.62 -2.77 39.68
CA LEU A 58 21.95 -2.17 39.81
C LEU A 58 22.26 -1.88 41.28
N ASP A 59 21.29 -1.35 42.03
CA ASP A 59 21.43 -1.10 43.47
C ASP A 59 21.60 -2.41 44.25
N GLU A 60 20.77 -3.42 43.98
CA GLU A 60 20.84 -4.72 44.66
C GLU A 60 22.18 -5.42 44.45
N TYR A 61 22.76 -5.34 43.26
CA TYR A 61 24.03 -6.00 42.91
C TYR A 61 25.26 -5.08 43.04
N GLY A 62 25.10 -3.88 43.60
CA GLY A 62 26.21 -2.95 43.87
C GLY A 62 26.93 -2.46 42.61
N ILE A 63 26.19 -2.23 41.52
CA ILE A 63 26.71 -1.82 40.22
C ILE A 63 26.59 -0.31 40.06
N VAL A 64 27.71 0.38 39.85
CA VAL A 64 27.75 1.83 39.60
C VAL A 64 28.12 2.12 38.16
N VAL A 65 27.31 2.95 37.48
CA VAL A 65 27.57 3.35 36.08
C VAL A 65 28.04 4.80 36.02
N VAL A 66 29.26 5.01 35.53
CA VAL A 66 29.87 6.34 35.44
C VAL A 66 29.99 6.77 33.97
N PRO A 67 29.22 7.79 33.53
CA PRO A 67 29.31 8.30 32.17
C PRO A 67 30.47 9.29 31.99
N LYS A 68 31.10 9.26 30.82
CA LYS A 68 32.06 10.26 30.35
C LYS A 68 31.81 10.55 28.88
N VAL A 69 31.38 11.77 28.56
CA VAL A 69 31.30 12.23 27.15
C VAL A 69 32.72 12.24 26.60
N VAL A 70 32.95 11.51 25.50
CA VAL A 70 34.27 11.41 24.85
C VAL A 70 34.32 12.18 23.54
N ASP A 71 33.17 12.38 22.89
CA ASP A 71 33.04 13.21 21.71
C ASP A 71 31.61 13.79 21.64
N ALA A 72 31.48 14.99 21.07
CA ALA A 72 30.19 15.64 20.89
C ALA A 72 30.23 16.59 19.69
N SER A 73 29.22 16.49 18.84
CA SER A 73 29.01 17.39 17.71
C SER A 73 27.62 18.02 17.79
N GLU A 74 27.54 19.32 17.51
CA GLU A 74 26.30 20.07 17.53
C GLU A 74 26.16 20.91 16.26
N ARG A 75 24.96 20.97 15.69
CA ARG A 75 24.64 21.84 14.55
C ARG A 75 23.23 22.41 14.68
N LEU A 76 23.03 23.59 14.10
CA LEU A 76 21.73 24.21 13.94
C LEU A 76 21.23 23.99 12.51
N ASP A 77 19.96 23.61 12.38
CA ASP A 77 19.24 23.49 11.12
C ASP A 77 17.92 24.27 11.23
N GLY A 78 17.97 25.55 10.85
CA GLY A 78 16.91 26.51 11.17
C GLY A 78 16.75 26.69 12.68
N LYS A 79 15.56 26.38 13.21
CA LYS A 79 15.29 26.40 14.67
C LYS A 79 15.65 25.08 15.38
N LYS A 80 16.08 24.04 14.66
CA LYS A 80 16.42 22.74 15.23
C LYS A 80 17.87 22.72 15.69
N HIS A 81 18.09 22.48 16.98
CA HIS A 81 19.39 22.15 17.54
C HIS A 81 19.57 20.64 17.51
N ILE A 82 20.51 20.15 16.69
CA ILE A 82 20.80 18.73 16.49
C ILE A 82 22.12 18.42 17.19
N VAL A 83 22.11 17.40 18.05
CA VAL A 83 23.27 17.02 18.87
C VAL A 83 23.51 15.52 18.74
N ARG A 84 24.77 15.14 18.49
CA ARG A 84 25.27 13.77 18.59
C ARG A 84 26.36 13.72 19.65
N VAL A 85 26.25 12.78 20.58
CA VAL A 85 27.24 12.53 21.64
C VAL A 85 27.73 11.10 21.56
N ARG A 86 29.03 10.90 21.75
CA ARG A 86 29.63 9.59 22.04
C ARG A 86 29.99 9.57 23.51
N VAL A 87 29.47 8.60 24.24
CA VAL A 87 29.60 8.51 25.69
C VAL A 87 30.22 7.18 26.06
N ARG A 88 31.29 7.23 26.85
CA ARG A 88 31.89 6.07 27.51
C ARG A 88 31.20 5.88 28.85
N TYR A 89 30.66 4.69 29.08
CA TYR A 89 30.10 4.27 30.37
C TYR A 89 31.03 3.25 31.00
N THR A 90 31.50 3.55 32.21
CA THR A 90 32.30 2.61 33.00
C THR A 90 31.43 2.05 34.12
N TRP A 91 31.32 0.73 34.15
CA TRP A 91 30.48 0.01 35.11
C TRP A 91 31.38 -0.61 36.15
N TYR A 92 31.19 -0.26 37.42
CA TYR A 92 32.00 -0.71 38.54
C TYR A 92 31.21 -1.64 39.46
N ALA A 93 31.89 -2.62 40.03
CA ALA A 93 31.43 -3.38 41.20
C ALA A 93 32.20 -2.94 42.45
N GLU A 94 31.72 -3.36 43.62
CA GLU A 94 32.27 -2.97 44.93
C GLU A 94 33.75 -3.36 45.15
N ASP A 95 34.26 -4.38 44.45
CA ASP A 95 35.67 -4.79 44.48
C ASP A 95 36.57 -3.94 43.57
N GLY A 96 36.01 -2.92 42.91
CA GLY A 96 36.69 -2.06 41.94
C GLY A 96 36.83 -2.67 40.54
N SER A 97 36.37 -3.91 40.33
CA SER A 97 36.33 -4.50 39.00
C SER A 97 35.34 -3.76 38.09
N ARG A 98 35.65 -3.70 36.79
CA ARG A 98 34.87 -2.88 35.85
C ARG A 98 34.79 -3.41 34.43
N ILE A 99 33.77 -2.97 33.72
CA ILE A 99 33.69 -3.03 32.26
C ILE A 99 33.48 -1.63 31.67
N VAL A 100 33.80 -1.48 30.38
CA VAL A 100 33.61 -0.23 29.64
C VAL A 100 32.76 -0.52 28.42
N ALA A 101 31.72 0.27 28.23
CA ALA A 101 30.91 0.30 27.03
C ALA A 101 30.89 1.72 26.44
N VAL A 102 30.86 1.83 25.13
CA VAL A 102 30.77 3.12 24.44
C VAL A 102 29.56 3.09 23.54
N THR A 103 28.68 4.07 23.68
CA THR A 103 27.50 4.22 22.83
C THR A 103 27.39 5.64 22.33
N GLU A 104 26.56 5.80 21.31
CA GLU A 104 26.26 7.10 20.73
C GLU A 104 24.78 7.42 20.92
N GLY A 105 24.50 8.69 21.13
CA GLY A 105 23.14 9.21 21.17
C GLY A 105 23.01 10.38 20.23
N GLU A 106 21.93 10.39 19.47
CA GLU A 106 21.58 11.49 18.59
C GLU A 106 20.18 11.97 18.94
N ALA A 107 20.01 13.28 19.05
CA ALA A 107 18.71 13.90 19.28
C ALA A 107 18.66 15.30 18.66
N PHE A 108 17.45 15.80 18.51
CA PHE A 108 17.20 17.20 18.19
C PHE A 108 16.18 17.82 19.14
N ASP A 109 16.23 19.13 19.29
CA ASP A 109 15.28 19.93 20.06
C ASP A 109 15.10 21.31 19.42
N MET A 110 13.95 21.95 19.62
CA MET A 110 13.70 23.32 19.15
C MET A 110 14.09 24.37 20.21
N GLY A 111 14.47 23.94 21.41
CA GLY A 111 14.98 24.74 22.52
C GLY A 111 16.32 24.20 23.03
N ASP A 112 16.53 24.25 24.34
CA ASP A 112 17.83 24.02 25.00
C ASP A 112 18.11 22.55 25.38
N LYS A 113 17.19 21.62 25.06
CA LYS A 113 17.23 20.24 25.59
C LYS A 113 17.89 19.21 24.68
N ALA A 114 18.41 19.61 23.51
CA ALA A 114 18.94 18.67 22.53
C ALA A 114 20.08 17.81 23.09
N ARG A 115 21.03 18.43 23.80
CA ARG A 115 22.17 17.71 24.42
C ARG A 115 21.71 16.72 25.48
N THR A 116 20.81 17.12 26.37
CA THR A 116 20.28 16.22 27.42
C THR A 116 19.52 15.05 26.80
N LYS A 117 18.70 15.30 25.77
CA LYS A 117 18.03 14.23 25.01
C LYS A 117 19.02 13.26 24.37
N ALA A 118 20.09 13.76 23.76
CA ALA A 118 21.11 12.92 23.15
C ALA A 118 21.81 12.03 24.19
N GLN A 119 22.13 12.56 25.38
CA GLN A 119 22.69 11.76 26.48
C GLN A 119 21.71 10.72 27.01
N THR A 120 20.41 11.04 27.10
CA THR A 120 19.36 10.06 27.45
C THR A 120 19.29 8.92 26.43
N VAL A 121 19.38 9.23 25.12
CA VAL A 121 19.41 8.22 24.07
C VAL A 121 20.65 7.32 24.20
N ALA A 122 21.84 7.90 24.39
CA ALA A 122 23.08 7.13 24.57
C ALA A 122 23.01 6.20 25.79
N TYR A 123 22.47 6.69 26.91
CA TYR A 123 22.37 5.91 28.14
C TYR A 123 21.34 4.79 28.02
N ARG A 124 20.21 5.06 27.35
CA ARG A 124 19.23 4.02 27.03
C ARG A 124 19.85 2.87 26.22
N ILE A 125 20.66 3.20 25.21
CA ILE A 125 21.31 2.21 24.34
C ILE A 125 22.34 1.38 25.13
N VAL A 126 23.12 2.00 26.04
CA VAL A 126 24.13 1.24 26.79
C VAL A 126 23.52 0.27 27.79
N LEU A 127 22.45 0.69 28.50
CA LEU A 127 21.72 -0.19 29.43
C LEU A 127 21.16 -1.41 28.69
N ALA A 128 20.52 -1.16 27.55
CA ALA A 128 20.00 -2.16 26.65
C ALA A 128 21.05 -3.19 26.18
N GLN A 129 22.19 -2.71 25.70
CA GLN A 129 23.25 -3.55 25.12
C GLN A 129 23.98 -4.36 26.18
N VAL A 130 24.37 -3.73 27.30
CA VAL A 130 25.13 -4.39 28.37
C VAL A 130 24.27 -5.45 29.09
N LEU A 131 22.98 -5.17 29.30
CA LEU A 131 22.08 -6.05 30.04
C LEU A 131 21.30 -7.02 29.14
N ASN A 132 21.47 -6.94 27.81
CA ASN A 132 20.71 -7.72 26.82
C ASN A 132 19.20 -7.72 27.08
N ILE A 133 18.63 -6.54 27.32
CA ILE A 133 17.19 -6.42 27.60
C ILE A 133 16.42 -6.89 26.36
N ALA A 134 15.64 -7.96 26.51
CA ALA A 134 14.80 -8.49 25.45
C ALA A 134 13.63 -7.54 25.16
N TYR A 135 13.20 -7.51 23.90
CA TYR A 135 12.10 -6.67 23.43
C TYR A 135 11.08 -7.53 22.70
N ASP A 136 9.79 -7.32 22.95
CA ASP A 136 8.70 -8.05 22.27
C ASP A 136 8.74 -7.91 20.73
N GLU A 137 9.40 -6.86 20.22
CA GLU A 137 9.54 -6.58 18.79
C GLU A 137 11.01 -6.37 18.37
N MET A 138 11.94 -7.22 18.82
CA MET A 138 13.30 -7.23 18.27
C MET A 138 13.28 -7.76 16.83
N ARG A 139 12.70 -6.99 15.89
CA ARG A 139 12.89 -7.19 14.45
C ARG A 139 14.31 -6.78 14.11
N ASP A 140 15.04 -7.67 13.47
CA ASP A 140 16.34 -7.37 12.87
C ASP A 140 16.18 -6.11 11.97
N PRO A 141 17.02 -5.08 12.09
CA PRO A 141 17.00 -3.95 11.14
C PRO A 141 17.13 -4.40 9.68
N GLU A 142 17.75 -5.56 9.42
CA GLU A 142 17.77 -6.23 8.12
C GLU A 142 16.48 -7.01 7.81
N SER A 143 15.64 -7.34 8.80
CA SER A 143 14.30 -7.92 8.60
C SER A 143 13.24 -6.91 8.16
N GLY A 144 13.65 -5.68 7.85
CA GLY A 144 12.81 -4.70 7.20
C GLY A 144 12.49 -5.09 5.75
N PRO A 145 11.34 -4.64 5.21
CA PRO A 145 10.98 -4.86 3.81
C PRO A 145 12.02 -4.35 2.78
N GLN A 146 12.99 -3.53 3.22
CA GLN A 146 14.07 -2.99 2.39
C GLN A 146 15.00 -4.07 1.81
N HIS A 147 14.99 -5.29 2.36
CA HIS A 147 15.72 -6.46 1.83
C HIS A 147 14.83 -7.53 1.22
N ARG A 148 13.52 -7.29 1.10
CA ARG A 148 12.67 -8.09 0.22
C ARG A 148 12.86 -7.63 -1.23
N ASN A 149 14.06 -7.84 -1.76
CA ASN A 149 14.23 -8.07 -3.19
C ASN A 149 13.60 -9.42 -3.51
N THR A 150 12.27 -9.47 -3.44
CA THR A 150 11.53 -10.62 -3.93
C THR A 150 11.63 -10.57 -5.45
N PRO A 151 12.04 -11.66 -6.11
CA PRO A 151 12.14 -11.66 -7.56
C PRO A 151 10.80 -11.24 -8.16
N ASP A 152 10.83 -10.20 -9.01
CA ASP A 152 9.70 -9.75 -9.82
C ASP A 152 8.98 -10.99 -10.37
N ASN A 153 7.76 -11.26 -9.91
CA ASN A 153 6.96 -12.35 -10.45
C ASN A 153 6.14 -11.80 -11.63
N PRO A 154 6.49 -12.12 -12.90
CA PRO A 154 5.80 -11.57 -14.05
C PRO A 154 4.34 -12.04 -14.14
N GLU A 155 3.99 -13.16 -13.51
CA GLU A 155 2.62 -13.68 -13.51
C GLU A 155 1.68 -12.81 -12.69
N VAL A 156 2.14 -12.23 -11.58
CA VAL A 156 1.34 -11.33 -10.74
C VAL A 156 0.98 -10.09 -11.55
N LEU A 157 1.97 -9.47 -12.21
CA LEU A 157 1.76 -8.33 -13.10
C LEU A 157 0.76 -8.67 -14.21
N ARG A 158 0.98 -9.76 -14.95
CA ARG A 158 0.08 -10.20 -16.04
C ARG A 158 -1.36 -10.39 -15.56
N ARG A 159 -1.54 -10.98 -14.39
CA ARG A 159 -2.86 -11.19 -13.79
C ARG A 159 -3.52 -9.87 -13.40
N VAL A 160 -2.77 -8.92 -12.82
CA VAL A 160 -3.28 -7.59 -12.50
C VAL A 160 -3.68 -6.85 -13.76
N ILE A 161 -2.80 -6.80 -14.78
CA ILE A 161 -3.11 -6.22 -16.08
C ILE A 161 -4.39 -6.83 -16.64
N GLY A 162 -4.51 -8.16 -16.63
CA GLY A 162 -5.71 -8.85 -17.13
C GLY A 162 -6.97 -8.52 -16.33
N ARG A 163 -6.89 -8.22 -15.03
CA ARG A 163 -8.04 -7.81 -14.21
C ARG A 163 -8.40 -6.34 -14.45
N VAL A 164 -7.40 -5.45 -14.43
CA VAL A 164 -7.57 -4.00 -14.66
C VAL A 164 -8.09 -3.71 -16.07
N SER A 165 -7.61 -4.44 -17.07
CA SER A 165 -8.06 -4.30 -18.48
C SER A 165 -9.54 -4.64 -18.68
N ARG A 166 -10.11 -5.48 -17.80
CA ARG A 166 -11.54 -5.86 -17.82
C ARG A 166 -12.38 -5.10 -16.79
N CYS A 167 -11.76 -4.19 -16.04
CA CYS A 167 -12.45 -3.41 -15.02
C CYS A 167 -13.35 -2.35 -15.66
N THR A 168 -14.61 -2.31 -15.21
CA THR A 168 -15.68 -1.44 -15.75
C THR A 168 -16.49 -0.74 -14.66
N ASP A 169 -16.15 -0.98 -13.39
CA ASP A 169 -16.84 -0.45 -12.22
C ASP A 169 -15.82 0.02 -11.19
N THR A 170 -16.18 1.07 -10.47
CA THR A 170 -15.28 1.74 -9.52
C THR A 170 -14.97 0.89 -8.30
N GLU A 171 -15.88 0.02 -7.86
CA GLU A 171 -15.64 -0.90 -6.75
C GLU A 171 -14.46 -1.85 -7.04
N THR A 172 -14.49 -2.50 -8.21
CA THR A 172 -13.40 -3.36 -8.66
C THR A 172 -12.10 -2.57 -8.87
N LEU A 173 -12.19 -1.34 -9.40
CA LEU A 173 -11.02 -0.47 -9.60
C LEU A 173 -10.32 -0.16 -8.27
N ASN A 174 -11.09 0.25 -7.26
CA ASN A 174 -10.60 0.54 -5.91
C ASN A 174 -9.98 -0.71 -5.27
N ALA A 175 -10.64 -1.87 -5.38
CA ALA A 175 -10.13 -3.12 -4.86
C ALA A 175 -8.82 -3.55 -5.54
N LEU A 176 -8.69 -3.32 -6.85
CA LEU A 176 -7.46 -3.61 -7.59
C LEU A 176 -6.32 -2.66 -7.20
N LEU A 177 -6.59 -1.37 -7.00
CA LEU A 177 -5.57 -0.43 -6.54
C LEU A 177 -5.08 -0.79 -5.13
N GLN A 178 -6.00 -1.11 -4.22
CA GLN A 178 -5.65 -1.59 -2.88
C GLN A 178 -4.81 -2.87 -2.94
N TYR A 179 -5.19 -3.82 -3.79
CA TYR A 179 -4.43 -5.04 -4.00
C TYR A 179 -3.01 -4.76 -4.53
N VAL A 180 -2.86 -3.82 -5.47
CA VAL A 180 -1.55 -3.38 -5.98
C VAL A 180 -0.70 -2.75 -4.87
N ALA A 181 -1.29 -1.90 -4.02
CA ALA A 181 -0.59 -1.31 -2.88
C ALA A 181 -0.08 -2.38 -1.89
N LEU A 182 -0.90 -3.39 -1.58
CA LEU A 182 -0.50 -4.51 -0.72
C LEU A 182 0.62 -5.35 -1.35
N CYS A 183 0.54 -5.65 -2.65
CA CYS A 183 1.59 -6.39 -3.34
C CYS A 183 2.89 -5.61 -3.41
N ALA A 184 2.83 -4.29 -3.60
CA ALA A 184 4.00 -3.41 -3.61
C ALA A 184 4.67 -3.32 -2.23
N SER A 185 3.87 -3.30 -1.16
CA SER A 185 4.37 -3.27 0.23
C SER A 185 4.85 -4.63 0.76
N GLY A 186 4.68 -5.70 -0.02
CA GLY A 186 4.96 -7.08 0.41
C GLY A 186 3.97 -7.63 1.44
N GLN A 187 2.79 -7.00 1.57
CA GLN A 187 1.67 -7.43 2.41
C GLN A 187 0.53 -8.08 1.60
N GLY A 188 0.76 -8.31 0.30
CA GLY A 188 -0.16 -9.05 -0.56
C GLY A 188 -0.26 -10.53 -0.16
N PRO A 189 -1.11 -11.30 -0.86
CA PRO A 189 -1.19 -12.75 -0.66
C PRO A 189 0.19 -13.43 -0.79
N ALA A 190 0.34 -14.61 -0.18
CA ALA A 190 1.62 -15.31 -0.11
C ALA A 190 2.26 -15.48 -1.50
N GLY A 191 3.48 -14.96 -1.67
CA GLY A 191 4.23 -15.02 -2.94
C GLY A 191 3.84 -13.97 -3.98
N GLU A 192 2.88 -13.09 -3.67
CA GLU A 192 2.42 -12.05 -4.59
C GLU A 192 3.06 -10.70 -4.25
N VAL A 193 3.94 -10.27 -5.14
CA VAL A 193 4.76 -9.07 -4.96
C VAL A 193 4.89 -8.35 -6.28
N LEU A 194 4.91 -7.01 -6.22
CA LEU A 194 5.11 -6.15 -7.38
C LEU A 194 6.29 -5.22 -7.13
N SER A 195 7.20 -5.16 -8.10
CA SER A 195 8.33 -4.22 -8.05
C SER A 195 7.89 -2.80 -8.41
N GLN A 196 8.72 -1.80 -8.07
CA GLN A 196 8.44 -0.41 -8.39
C GLN A 196 8.24 -0.18 -9.91
N ALA A 197 9.02 -0.90 -10.74
CA ALA A 197 8.90 -0.82 -12.19
C ALA A 197 7.56 -1.39 -12.68
N GLN A 198 7.15 -2.53 -12.12
CA GLN A 198 5.87 -3.17 -12.45
C GLN A 198 4.68 -2.31 -12.02
N VAL A 199 4.74 -1.65 -10.86
CA VAL A 199 3.68 -0.72 -10.43
C VAL A 199 3.59 0.49 -11.37
N LYS A 200 4.73 1.05 -11.80
CA LYS A 200 4.74 2.15 -12.80
C LYS A 200 4.11 1.72 -14.12
N GLU A 201 4.37 0.49 -14.57
CA GLU A 201 3.76 -0.05 -15.79
C GLU A 201 2.22 -0.09 -15.69
N LEU A 202 1.70 -0.42 -14.52
CA LEU A 202 0.25 -0.49 -14.27
C LEU A 202 -0.47 0.85 -14.47
N ARG A 203 0.24 1.99 -14.38
CA ARG A 203 -0.31 3.34 -14.53
C ARG A 203 -1.17 3.50 -15.78
N LYS A 204 -0.70 3.00 -16.94
CA LYS A 204 -1.45 3.07 -18.21
C LYS A 204 -2.77 2.30 -18.10
N TYR A 205 -2.72 1.07 -17.62
CA TYR A 205 -3.88 0.19 -17.56
C TYR A 205 -4.94 0.70 -16.59
N PHE A 206 -4.53 1.26 -15.46
CA PHE A 206 -5.45 1.92 -14.53
C PHE A 206 -6.06 3.18 -15.11
N GLY A 207 -5.32 3.95 -15.92
CA GLY A 207 -5.87 5.06 -16.69
C GLY A 207 -6.99 4.59 -17.64
N ASP A 208 -6.72 3.56 -18.44
CA ASP A 208 -7.73 2.99 -19.34
C ASP A 208 -8.94 2.44 -18.55
N ALA A 209 -8.72 1.87 -17.36
CA ALA A 209 -9.80 1.42 -16.49
C ALA A 209 -10.60 2.58 -15.89
N GLY A 210 -9.95 3.68 -15.51
CA GLY A 210 -10.59 4.90 -15.06
C GLY A 210 -11.51 5.50 -16.12
N ASP A 211 -11.07 5.53 -17.39
CA ASP A 211 -11.90 5.92 -18.53
C ASP A 211 -13.13 5.01 -18.67
N ARG A 212 -12.94 3.68 -18.60
CA ARG A 212 -14.05 2.70 -18.65
C ARG A 212 -15.04 2.86 -17.49
N CYS A 213 -14.55 3.27 -16.32
CA CYS A 213 -15.34 3.54 -15.12
C CYS A 213 -15.91 4.97 -15.08
N ARG A 214 -15.62 5.81 -16.08
CA ARG A 214 -16.03 7.21 -16.14
C ARG A 214 -15.64 8.02 -14.91
N LEU A 215 -14.37 7.90 -14.51
CA LEU A 215 -13.83 8.76 -13.47
C LEU A 215 -13.75 10.22 -13.98
N PRO A 216 -14.15 11.21 -13.15
CA PRO A 216 -13.94 12.61 -13.50
C PRO A 216 -12.44 12.95 -13.51
N ASP A 217 -12.05 14.00 -14.24
CA ASP A 217 -10.64 14.40 -14.43
C ASP A 217 -9.87 14.53 -13.11
N LYS A 218 -10.52 15.07 -12.08
CA LYS A 218 -9.93 15.17 -10.73
C LYS A 218 -9.57 13.80 -10.15
N HIS A 219 -10.46 12.82 -10.27
CA HIS A 219 -10.23 11.46 -9.81
C HIS A 219 -9.20 10.73 -10.68
N MET A 220 -9.16 11.02 -11.99
CA MET A 220 -8.12 10.49 -12.88
C MET A 220 -6.72 10.97 -12.48
N LEU A 221 -6.57 12.27 -12.19
CA LEU A 221 -5.31 12.83 -11.70
C LEU A 221 -4.88 12.20 -10.37
N GLN A 222 -5.81 12.11 -9.42
CA GLN A 222 -5.56 11.47 -8.12
C GLN A 222 -5.19 9.99 -8.27
N LEU A 223 -5.85 9.26 -9.17
CA LEU A 223 -5.52 7.85 -9.45
C LEU A 223 -4.07 7.70 -9.94
N PHE A 224 -3.63 8.58 -10.84
CA PHE A 224 -2.24 8.57 -11.30
C PHE A 224 -1.25 8.93 -10.21
N GLU A 225 -1.54 9.97 -9.41
CA GLU A 225 -0.72 10.36 -8.27
C GLU A 225 -0.56 9.22 -7.26
N GLU A 226 -1.64 8.49 -6.99
CA GLU A 226 -1.59 7.34 -6.08
C GLU A 226 -0.73 6.20 -6.63
N ILE A 227 -0.86 5.85 -7.91
CA ILE A 227 -0.03 4.80 -8.52
C ILE A 227 1.46 5.19 -8.49
N ASP A 228 1.76 6.45 -8.86
CA ASP A 228 3.12 6.98 -8.86
C ASP A 228 3.69 7.04 -7.43
N SER A 229 2.84 7.33 -6.44
CA SER A 229 3.20 7.35 -5.02
C SER A 229 3.43 5.94 -4.49
N ILE A 230 2.57 4.96 -4.79
CA ILE A 230 2.76 3.54 -4.43
C ILE A 230 4.09 3.03 -4.99
N ALA A 231 4.42 3.37 -6.25
CA ALA A 231 5.68 2.97 -6.85
C ALA A 231 6.90 3.62 -6.17
N ARG A 232 6.79 4.87 -5.71
CA ARG A 232 7.90 5.60 -5.07
C ARG A 232 8.12 5.19 -3.63
N GLU A 233 7.03 5.01 -2.89
CA GLU A 233 7.03 4.77 -1.45
C GLU A 233 6.07 3.62 -1.11
N PRO A 234 6.43 2.37 -1.46
CA PRO A 234 5.54 1.21 -1.35
C PRO A 234 5.27 0.77 0.08
N PHE A 235 6.12 1.14 1.04
CA PHE A 235 6.02 0.69 2.44
C PHE A 235 5.30 1.70 3.35
N THR A 236 4.84 2.82 2.80
CA THR A 236 4.07 3.82 3.54
C THR A 236 2.68 3.27 3.81
N GLU A 237 2.24 3.31 5.07
CA GLU A 237 0.86 3.01 5.44
C GLU A 237 -0.07 4.06 4.79
N ARG A 238 -0.98 3.60 3.93
CA ARG A 238 -1.81 4.46 3.08
C ARG A 238 -3.28 4.15 3.32
N ASN A 239 -4.07 5.20 3.48
CA ASN A 239 -5.51 5.13 3.32
C ASN A 239 -5.84 5.63 1.91
N LEU A 240 -6.04 4.71 0.98
CA LEU A 240 -6.29 5.07 -0.42
C LEU A 240 -7.63 5.80 -0.56
N PRO A 241 -7.71 6.84 -1.40
CA PRO A 241 -8.98 7.48 -1.71
C PRO A 241 -9.92 6.48 -2.39
N LYS A 242 -11.22 6.64 -2.14
CA LYS A 242 -12.25 5.92 -2.89
C LYS A 242 -12.59 6.71 -4.14
N PHE A 243 -12.34 6.09 -5.30
CA PHE A 243 -12.72 6.66 -6.59
C PHE A 243 -14.17 6.35 -6.89
N GLU A 244 -14.91 7.37 -7.30
CA GLU A 244 -16.32 7.28 -7.69
C GLU A 244 -16.53 7.98 -9.03
N ALA A 245 -17.50 7.47 -9.80
CA ALA A 245 -17.93 8.08 -11.05
C ALA A 245 -18.99 9.14 -10.74
N GLU A 246 -18.97 10.26 -11.46
CA GLU A 246 -20.05 11.24 -11.34
C GLU A 246 -21.36 10.65 -11.90
N PRO A 247 -22.49 10.70 -11.17
CA PRO A 247 -23.77 10.26 -11.70
C PRO A 247 -24.18 11.08 -12.92
N ILE A 248 -24.77 10.44 -13.94
CA ILE A 248 -25.41 11.14 -15.06
C ILE A 248 -26.87 10.73 -15.12
N ARG A 249 -27.76 11.68 -15.38
CA ARG A 249 -29.20 11.41 -15.46
C ARG A 249 -29.63 11.07 -16.88
N PHE A 250 -30.80 10.44 -17.01
CA PHE A 250 -31.43 10.15 -18.30
C PHE A 250 -31.50 11.39 -19.22
N ALA A 251 -31.97 12.53 -18.70
CA ALA A 251 -32.12 13.76 -19.50
C ALA A 251 -30.80 14.29 -20.08
N GLU A 252 -29.70 14.11 -19.36
CA GLU A 252 -28.36 14.52 -19.83
C GLU A 252 -27.86 13.59 -20.94
N LEU A 253 -28.06 12.28 -20.80
CA LEU A 253 -27.74 11.31 -21.85
C LEU A 253 -28.59 11.52 -23.12
N ASP A 254 -29.88 11.82 -22.94
CA ASP A 254 -30.80 12.14 -24.04
C ASP A 254 -30.34 13.39 -24.80
N LEU A 255 -29.91 14.43 -24.06
CA LEU A 255 -29.35 15.65 -24.65
C LEU A 255 -28.05 15.36 -25.41
N LEU A 256 -27.12 14.59 -24.81
CA LEU A 256 -25.86 14.20 -25.44
C LEU A 256 -26.07 13.46 -26.76
N LEU A 257 -26.97 12.48 -26.78
CA LEU A 257 -27.31 11.73 -27.99
C LEU A 257 -28.03 12.60 -29.04
N SER A 258 -28.88 13.54 -28.60
CA SER A 258 -29.58 14.47 -29.50
C SER A 258 -28.63 15.46 -30.18
N GLN A 259 -27.61 15.92 -29.46
CA GLN A 259 -26.64 16.91 -29.96
C GLN A 259 -25.50 16.28 -30.76
N ALA A 260 -25.29 14.96 -30.62
CA ALA A 260 -24.27 14.22 -31.36
C ALA A 260 -24.65 14.10 -32.85
N THR A 261 -24.10 15.00 -33.67
CA THR A 261 -24.34 15.03 -35.12
C THR A 261 -23.27 14.29 -35.93
N ARG A 262 -22.03 14.27 -35.45
CA ARG A 262 -20.93 13.54 -36.09
C ARG A 262 -20.90 12.11 -35.58
N LYS A 263 -20.53 11.16 -36.46
CA LYS A 263 -20.38 9.74 -36.12
C LYS A 263 -19.53 9.52 -34.84
N ALA A 264 -18.38 10.17 -34.74
CA ALA A 264 -17.50 10.01 -33.57
C ALA A 264 -18.14 10.47 -32.25
N ASP A 265 -18.94 11.55 -32.30
CA ASP A 265 -19.66 12.04 -31.11
C ASP A 265 -20.81 11.10 -30.75
N ARG A 266 -21.51 10.54 -31.76
CA ARG A 266 -22.54 9.51 -31.58
C ARG A 266 -21.97 8.26 -30.92
N ASP A 267 -20.86 7.75 -31.44
CA ASP A 267 -20.18 6.56 -30.92
C ASP A 267 -19.77 6.75 -29.45
N ARG A 268 -19.22 7.93 -29.11
CA ARG A 268 -18.88 8.30 -27.72
C ARG A 268 -20.11 8.42 -26.83
N ALA A 269 -21.19 9.04 -27.31
CA ALA A 269 -22.44 9.15 -26.56
C ALA A 269 -23.06 7.77 -26.28
N VAL A 270 -22.97 6.83 -27.23
CA VAL A 270 -23.36 5.42 -27.04
C VAL A 270 -22.51 4.77 -25.94
N MET A 271 -21.19 4.93 -25.98
CA MET A 271 -20.30 4.43 -24.91
C MET A 271 -20.69 5.00 -23.54
N THR A 272 -20.89 6.31 -23.44
CA THR A 272 -21.29 6.98 -22.18
C THR A 272 -22.61 6.43 -21.65
N ALA A 273 -23.60 6.19 -22.52
CA ALA A 273 -24.87 5.60 -22.10
C ALA A 273 -24.68 4.16 -21.58
N MET A 274 -23.86 3.34 -22.25
CA MET A 274 -23.55 1.99 -21.80
C MET A 274 -22.81 1.97 -20.45
N GLN A 275 -21.83 2.87 -20.27
CA GLN A 275 -21.12 3.05 -19.00
C GLN A 275 -22.07 3.44 -17.87
N SER A 276 -22.98 4.39 -18.13
CA SER A 276 -23.99 4.83 -17.18
C SER A 276 -24.89 3.68 -16.73
N ARG A 277 -25.29 2.82 -17.68
CA ARG A 277 -26.07 1.63 -17.38
C ARG A 277 -25.28 0.63 -16.56
N ASN A 278 -24.01 0.37 -16.89
CA ASN A 278 -23.15 -0.55 -16.12
C ASN A 278 -22.92 -0.06 -14.68
N LEU A 279 -22.74 1.25 -14.50
CA LEU A 279 -22.58 1.92 -13.21
C LEU A 279 -23.91 2.14 -12.45
N ARG A 280 -25.05 1.70 -13.03
CA ARG A 280 -26.40 1.81 -12.43
C ARG A 280 -26.86 3.26 -12.19
N HIS A 281 -26.36 4.21 -12.98
CA HIS A 281 -26.82 5.60 -12.95
C HIS A 281 -28.19 5.77 -13.63
N ILE A 282 -28.54 4.85 -14.53
CA ILE A 282 -29.84 4.72 -15.17
C ILE A 282 -30.33 3.27 -15.09
N THR A 283 -31.64 3.08 -15.13
CA THR A 283 -32.29 1.76 -15.07
C THR A 283 -32.20 1.00 -16.40
N VAL A 284 -32.67 -0.25 -16.42
CA VAL A 284 -32.78 -1.05 -17.67
C VAL A 284 -33.80 -0.39 -18.60
N GLU A 285 -34.92 0.05 -18.04
CA GLU A 285 -36.05 0.64 -18.72
C GLU A 285 -35.64 1.97 -19.35
N GLU A 286 -35.03 2.86 -18.56
CA GLU A 286 -34.48 4.14 -19.04
C GLU A 286 -33.46 3.93 -20.17
N PHE A 287 -32.57 2.94 -20.04
CA PHE A 287 -31.61 2.62 -21.09
C PHE A 287 -32.30 2.12 -22.37
N GLY A 288 -33.33 1.27 -22.24
CA GLY A 288 -34.12 0.78 -23.37
C GLY A 288 -34.88 1.91 -24.08
N GLU A 289 -35.53 2.79 -23.32
CA GLU A 289 -36.22 3.98 -23.83
C GLU A 289 -35.26 4.92 -24.56
N LEU A 290 -34.08 5.18 -23.99
CA LEU A 290 -33.05 6.02 -24.59
C LEU A 290 -32.62 5.48 -25.96
N PHE A 291 -32.32 4.18 -26.06
CA PHE A 291 -31.88 3.57 -27.31
C PHE A 291 -33.00 3.45 -28.33
N ALA A 292 -34.23 3.15 -27.91
CA ALA A 292 -35.39 3.13 -28.81
C ALA A 292 -35.67 4.50 -29.43
N LYS A 293 -35.49 5.58 -28.66
CA LYS A 293 -35.66 6.96 -29.12
C LYS A 293 -34.60 7.37 -30.15
N HIS A 294 -33.33 7.04 -29.89
CA HIS A 294 -32.20 7.53 -30.69
C HIS A 294 -31.78 6.60 -31.83
N PHE A 295 -32.09 5.31 -31.72
CA PHE A 295 -31.70 4.27 -32.67
C PHE A 295 -32.91 3.37 -33.03
N PRO A 296 -34.01 3.94 -33.56
CA PRO A 296 -35.20 3.16 -33.89
C PRO A 296 -34.94 2.17 -35.03
N ALA A 297 -35.67 1.05 -35.02
CA ALA A 297 -35.58 0.03 -36.05
C ALA A 297 -35.87 0.60 -37.44
N GLY A 298 -34.99 0.35 -38.41
CA GLY A 298 -35.15 0.77 -39.80
C GLY A 298 -34.47 2.09 -40.18
N VAL A 299 -33.87 2.82 -39.24
CA VAL A 299 -33.01 3.98 -39.57
C VAL A 299 -31.62 3.49 -39.96
N SER A 300 -31.30 3.58 -41.25
CA SER A 300 -30.01 3.16 -41.82
C SER A 300 -29.13 4.37 -42.13
N GLY A 301 -28.34 4.80 -41.14
CA GLY A 301 -27.30 5.81 -41.31
C GLY A 301 -25.97 5.30 -40.78
N GLU A 302 -24.86 5.58 -41.46
CA GLU A 302 -23.51 5.17 -41.01
C GLU A 302 -23.18 5.76 -39.62
N GLU A 303 -23.73 6.92 -39.30
CA GLU A 303 -23.60 7.61 -38.03
C GLU A 303 -24.31 6.91 -36.85
N ASN A 304 -25.28 6.04 -37.13
CA ASN A 304 -26.08 5.35 -36.12
C ASN A 304 -25.74 3.86 -36.01
N ALA A 305 -24.81 3.36 -36.84
CA ALA A 305 -24.50 1.94 -36.93
C ALA A 305 -24.14 1.31 -35.57
N VAL A 306 -23.31 1.98 -34.77
CA VAL A 306 -22.89 1.46 -33.44
C VAL A 306 -24.07 1.41 -32.47
N GLY A 307 -24.85 2.48 -32.39
CA GLY A 307 -26.02 2.55 -31.51
C GLY A 307 -27.09 1.52 -31.88
N ALA A 308 -27.34 1.31 -33.17
CA ALA A 308 -28.25 0.28 -33.65
C ALA A 308 -27.77 -1.14 -33.30
N ILE A 309 -26.48 -1.44 -33.48
CA ILE A 309 -25.91 -2.73 -33.09
C ILE A 309 -26.04 -2.95 -31.58
N VAL A 310 -25.74 -1.93 -30.76
CA VAL A 310 -25.89 -2.01 -29.30
C VAL A 310 -27.35 -2.23 -28.89
N ALA A 311 -28.29 -1.49 -29.49
CA ALA A 311 -29.73 -1.64 -29.22
C ALA A 311 -30.19 -3.09 -29.49
N GLN A 312 -29.78 -3.67 -30.63
CA GLN A 312 -30.09 -5.05 -31.00
C GLN A 312 -29.40 -6.06 -30.07
N ALA A 313 -28.12 -5.86 -29.76
CA ALA A 313 -27.33 -6.74 -28.90
C ALA A 313 -27.87 -6.82 -27.47
N VAL A 314 -28.43 -5.72 -26.96
CA VAL A 314 -29.07 -5.67 -25.63
C VAL A 314 -30.32 -6.55 -25.60
N GLN A 315 -31.08 -6.58 -26.70
CA GLN A 315 -32.27 -7.40 -26.87
C GLN A 315 -31.97 -8.87 -27.27
N SER A 316 -30.75 -9.19 -27.71
CA SER A 316 -30.39 -10.55 -28.10
C SER A 316 -30.62 -11.54 -26.97
N THR A 317 -31.26 -12.66 -27.32
CA THR A 317 -31.60 -13.77 -26.40
C THR A 317 -30.74 -15.00 -26.65
N THR A 318 -29.98 -15.02 -27.74
CA THR A 318 -29.08 -16.12 -28.09
C THR A 318 -27.62 -15.69 -28.13
N ILE A 319 -26.71 -16.65 -27.91
CA ILE A 319 -25.27 -16.42 -28.01
C ILE A 319 -24.87 -16.12 -29.46
N ASP A 320 -25.52 -16.74 -30.45
CA ASP A 320 -25.19 -16.59 -31.86
C ASP A 320 -25.51 -15.19 -32.40
N GLU A 321 -26.65 -14.62 -32.00
CA GLU A 321 -27.00 -13.21 -32.28
C GLU A 321 -25.93 -12.28 -31.71
N LEU A 322 -25.59 -12.45 -30.43
CA LEU A 322 -24.62 -11.60 -29.75
C LEU A 322 -23.20 -11.76 -30.32
N ALA A 323 -22.83 -12.96 -30.77
CA ALA A 323 -21.59 -13.21 -31.49
C ALA A 323 -21.58 -12.53 -32.88
N SER A 324 -22.72 -12.44 -33.55
CA SER A 324 -22.87 -11.70 -34.81
C SER A 324 -22.66 -10.20 -34.62
N HIS A 325 -23.26 -9.63 -33.57
CA HIS A 325 -23.04 -8.22 -33.20
C HIS A 325 -21.59 -7.96 -32.80
N THR A 326 -20.97 -8.87 -32.04
CA THR A 326 -19.53 -8.82 -31.71
C THR A 326 -18.66 -8.74 -32.96
N ARG A 327 -18.88 -9.62 -33.95
CA ARG A 327 -18.14 -9.59 -35.22
C ARG A 327 -18.35 -8.29 -36.00
N SER A 328 -19.55 -7.71 -35.92
CA SER A 328 -19.86 -6.45 -36.59
C SER A 328 -19.06 -5.28 -35.99
N ILE A 329 -19.06 -5.15 -34.66
CA ILE A 329 -18.27 -4.12 -33.96
C ILE A 329 -16.77 -4.33 -34.18
N ASP A 330 -16.28 -5.56 -34.09
CA ASP A 330 -14.86 -5.86 -34.33
C ASP A 330 -14.45 -5.59 -35.78
N GLY A 331 -15.32 -5.90 -36.74
CA GLY A 331 -15.14 -5.51 -38.13
C GLY A 331 -15.05 -3.99 -38.30
N MET A 332 -15.92 -3.21 -37.64
CA MET A 332 -15.83 -1.74 -37.67
C MET A 332 -14.51 -1.24 -37.08
N ARG A 333 -14.04 -1.84 -35.97
CA ARG A 333 -12.79 -1.51 -35.29
C ARG A 333 -11.59 -1.73 -36.20
N LEU A 334 -11.48 -2.91 -36.80
CA LEU A 334 -10.37 -3.28 -37.70
C LEU A 334 -10.27 -2.38 -38.95
N HIS A 335 -11.38 -1.82 -39.41
CA HIS A 335 -11.41 -0.90 -40.56
C HIS A 335 -11.32 0.58 -40.15
N GLY A 336 -11.07 0.89 -38.88
CA GLY A 336 -10.98 2.27 -38.39
C GLY A 336 -12.30 3.04 -38.49
N LYS A 337 -13.43 2.34 -38.55
CA LYS A 337 -14.76 2.96 -38.67
C LYS A 337 -15.34 3.38 -37.32
N ILE A 338 -14.71 3.02 -36.21
CA ILE A 338 -15.12 3.33 -34.83
C ILE A 338 -13.87 3.62 -34.01
N ASP A 339 -13.97 4.51 -33.03
CA ASP A 339 -12.89 4.78 -32.08
C ASP A 339 -12.51 3.50 -31.30
N GLU A 340 -11.20 3.25 -31.15
CA GLU A 340 -10.69 2.01 -30.54
C GLU A 340 -11.25 1.81 -29.12
N LYS A 341 -11.29 2.88 -28.30
CA LYS A 341 -11.78 2.79 -26.92
C LYS A 341 -13.27 2.47 -26.87
N VAL A 342 -14.05 3.04 -27.79
CA VAL A 342 -15.49 2.75 -27.90
C VAL A 342 -15.69 1.27 -28.27
N ALA A 343 -14.97 0.77 -29.27
CA ALA A 343 -15.08 -0.61 -29.70
C ALA A 343 -14.66 -1.60 -28.62
N GLU A 344 -13.52 -1.39 -27.97
CA GLU A 344 -13.02 -2.24 -26.88
C GLU A 344 -14.03 -2.32 -25.73
N TYR A 345 -14.64 -1.20 -25.36
CA TYR A 345 -15.66 -1.18 -24.31
C TYR A 345 -16.89 -2.00 -24.68
N ILE A 346 -17.42 -1.80 -25.90
CA ILE A 346 -18.60 -2.52 -26.40
C ILE A 346 -18.33 -4.03 -26.47
N LEU A 347 -17.20 -4.41 -27.06
CA LEU A 347 -16.78 -5.82 -27.18
C LEU A 347 -16.62 -6.46 -25.79
N GLY A 348 -16.03 -5.75 -24.84
CA GLY A 348 -15.90 -6.21 -23.45
C GLY A 348 -17.27 -6.47 -22.79
N MET A 349 -18.23 -5.57 -23.01
CA MET A 349 -19.60 -5.73 -22.50
C MET A 349 -20.33 -6.90 -23.16
N PHE A 350 -20.19 -7.09 -24.47
CA PHE A 350 -20.78 -8.24 -25.16
C PHE A 350 -20.17 -9.56 -24.69
N ALA A 351 -18.84 -9.63 -24.56
CA ALA A 351 -18.16 -10.80 -24.02
C ALA A 351 -18.62 -11.15 -22.60
N LYS A 352 -18.83 -10.14 -21.75
CA LYS A 352 -19.40 -10.32 -20.39
C LYS A 352 -20.81 -10.91 -20.46
N LYS A 353 -21.68 -10.41 -21.34
CA LYS A 353 -23.05 -10.95 -21.52
C LYS A 353 -23.02 -12.38 -22.08
N ILE A 354 -22.18 -12.69 -23.07
CA ILE A 354 -22.00 -14.06 -23.61
C ILE A 354 -21.61 -15.03 -22.50
N ARG A 355 -20.60 -14.67 -21.68
CA ARG A 355 -20.14 -15.51 -20.58
C ARG A 355 -21.24 -15.81 -19.57
N LEU A 356 -22.03 -14.81 -19.19
CA LEU A 356 -23.17 -15.00 -18.29
C LEU A 356 -24.21 -15.96 -18.88
N MET A 357 -24.50 -15.86 -20.17
CA MET A 357 -25.43 -16.78 -20.85
C MET A 357 -24.90 -18.21 -20.92
N GLN A 358 -23.58 -18.38 -21.13
CA GLN A 358 -22.93 -19.70 -21.10
C GLN A 358 -22.99 -20.33 -19.71
N GLU A 359 -22.69 -19.57 -18.66
CA GLU A 359 -22.75 -20.03 -17.27
C GLU A 359 -24.17 -20.44 -16.86
N GLN A 360 -25.20 -19.71 -17.32
CA GLN A 360 -26.60 -20.06 -17.10
C GLN A 360 -27.01 -21.34 -17.83
N ARG A 361 -26.59 -21.53 -19.09
CA ARG A 361 -26.82 -22.77 -19.85
C ARG A 361 -26.15 -23.98 -19.20
N ALA A 362 -24.92 -23.82 -18.70
CA ALA A 362 -24.18 -24.88 -18.03
C ALA A 362 -24.88 -25.32 -16.73
N LYS A 363 -25.35 -24.35 -15.92
CA LYS A 363 -26.11 -24.64 -14.69
C LYS A 363 -27.44 -25.35 -14.97
N GLY A 364 -28.20 -24.90 -15.97
CA GLY A 364 -29.45 -25.54 -16.37
C GLY A 364 -29.27 -26.97 -16.90
N ALA A 365 -28.14 -27.27 -17.54
CA ALA A 365 -27.82 -28.62 -18.01
C ALA A 365 -27.38 -29.58 -16.87
N THR A 366 -26.71 -29.06 -15.83
CA THR A 366 -26.38 -29.86 -14.63
C THR A 366 -27.61 -30.17 -13.79
N ASP A 367 -28.57 -29.25 -13.70
CA ASP A 367 -29.81 -29.46 -12.95
C ASP A 367 -30.77 -30.43 -13.65
N ALA A 368 -30.74 -30.52 -14.99
CA ALA A 368 -31.55 -31.44 -15.78
C ALA A 368 -31.03 -32.90 -15.81
N ASN A 369 -29.74 -33.13 -15.50
CA ASN A 369 -29.12 -34.46 -15.48
C ASN A 369 -28.97 -35.05 -14.05
N GLY A 370 -29.38 -34.30 -13.02
CA GLY A 370 -29.34 -34.73 -11.61
C GLY A 370 -30.71 -34.97 -10.97
N GLY A 371 -31.79 -34.95 -11.76
CA GLY A 371 -33.18 -35.15 -11.33
C GLY A 371 -33.74 -36.49 -11.72
#